data_AF-A0A959P2C9-F1
#
_entry.id   AF-A0A959P2C9-F1
#
_cell.length_a   1.000
_cell.length_b   1.000
_cell.length_c   1.000
_cell.angle_alpha   90.00
_cell.angle_beta   90.00
_cell.angle_gamma   90.00
#
_symmetry.space_group_name_H-M   'P 1'
#
loop_
_entity.id
_entity.type
_entity.pdbx_description
1 polymer ?
#
loop_
_entity_poly.entity_id
_entity_poly.type
_entity_poly.pdbx_seq_one_letter_code
_entity_poly.pdbx_strand_id
1 'polypeptide(L)'
;MNFGIKSLFNFSSSKIINSIIQIIFVFLLYFGADFIGSKVAIDKIYTLPIWVPAGIILAASIIVGYKILPSVLIGILISIIAILTYDFNSFSLWDFSFTSIGIAIGETLEIFIGTFLIKKIIKENDFFNHPSYFTRFILIAVLISIIGASIGSTVLALVYSGTAGIYSTVWLTWLISHLTAYVVITPLILSLRAKSFLQWTNKTIIEAIAFIIILIILSQIIFGEEIPKAVIFSSPYLVIPLLLWAVIKFSHREVAIALVVLAGFAIWYTVRGSGPFYNGNLERSILSLQGYLLIISVSTLLLYSAISELRATEKELRSYKENLELKVAERSEEIKQNNI
;
A
#
# COMPACT_ATOMS: atom_id res chain seq x y z
N MET A 1 25.93 -1.16 -12.94
CA MET A 1 25.85 -1.15 -11.46
C MET A 1 24.43 -1.49 -11.04
N ASN A 2 24.22 -2.70 -10.52
CA ASN A 2 22.92 -3.22 -10.09
C ASN A 2 22.67 -2.84 -8.62
N PHE A 3 22.06 -1.67 -8.38
CA PHE A 3 21.45 -1.35 -7.09
C PHE A 3 19.94 -1.63 -7.16
N GLY A 4 19.60 -2.92 -7.18
CA GLY A 4 18.23 -3.37 -6.96
C GLY A 4 18.07 -3.80 -5.51
N ILE A 5 16.90 -3.55 -4.92
CA ILE A 5 16.49 -3.91 -3.54
C ILE A 5 16.76 -5.39 -3.17
N LYS A 6 17.07 -6.25 -4.16
CA LYS A 6 17.72 -7.55 -3.92
C LYS A 6 18.96 -7.47 -3.03
N SER A 7 19.76 -6.41 -3.09
CA SER A 7 20.95 -6.27 -2.22
C SER A 7 20.61 -5.91 -0.77
N LEU A 8 19.39 -5.41 -0.49
CA LEU A 8 18.94 -5.11 0.88
C LEU A 8 18.47 -6.36 1.63
N PHE A 9 18.24 -7.48 0.91
CA PHE A 9 17.75 -8.73 1.50
C PHE A 9 18.62 -9.97 1.20
N ASN A 10 19.66 -9.84 0.36
CA ASN A 10 20.66 -10.88 0.13
C ASN A 10 21.99 -10.46 0.76
N PHE A 11 22.16 -10.79 2.03
CA PHE A 11 23.47 -10.75 2.68
C PHE A 11 24.11 -12.14 2.60
N SER A 12 25.38 -12.18 2.19
CA SER A 12 26.18 -13.40 2.09
C SER A 12 26.74 -13.77 3.47
N SER A 13 25.87 -14.26 4.36
CA SER A 13 26.26 -14.77 5.68
C SER A 13 25.29 -15.87 6.13
N SER A 14 25.61 -16.60 7.20
CA SER A 14 24.84 -17.77 7.65
C SER A 14 23.32 -17.47 7.73
N LYS A 15 22.45 -18.47 7.45
CA LYS A 15 20.98 -18.30 7.45
C LYS A 15 20.44 -17.58 8.70
N ILE A 16 21.13 -17.72 9.83
CA ILE A 16 20.80 -17.08 11.11
C ILE A 16 21.09 -15.58 11.06
N ILE A 17 22.28 -15.17 10.61
CA ILE A 17 22.66 -13.75 10.50
C ILE A 17 21.72 -13.02 9.55
N ASN A 18 21.39 -13.62 8.41
CA ASN A 18 20.42 -13.05 7.47
C ASN A 18 19.01 -12.89 8.08
N SER A 19 18.59 -13.83 8.92
CA SER A 19 17.30 -13.74 9.61
C SER A 19 17.30 -12.61 10.64
N ILE A 20 18.39 -12.44 11.38
CA ILE A 20 18.55 -11.34 12.35
C ILE A 20 18.55 -9.98 11.66
N ILE A 21 19.27 -9.85 10.54
CA ILE A 21 19.28 -8.60 9.75
C ILE A 21 17.88 -8.26 9.25
N GLN A 22 17.12 -9.23 8.74
CA GLN A 22 15.74 -9.01 8.29
C GLN A 22 14.83 -8.56 9.43
N ILE A 23 14.98 -9.18 10.61
CA ILE A 23 14.25 -8.83 11.84
C ILE A 23 14.54 -7.38 12.25
N ILE A 24 15.81 -6.99 12.34
CA ILE A 24 16.22 -5.64 12.72
C ILE A 24 15.73 -4.62 11.69
N PHE A 25 15.83 -4.95 10.40
CA PHE A 25 15.41 -4.06 9.32
C PHE A 25 13.90 -3.80 9.34
N VAL A 26 13.08 -4.85 9.53
CA VAL A 26 11.61 -4.70 9.66
C VAL A 26 11.25 -3.86 10.88
N PHE A 27 11.92 -4.10 12.02
CA PHE A 27 11.76 -3.28 13.22
C PHE A 27 12.04 -1.80 12.93
N LEU A 28 13.18 -1.48 12.32
CA LEU A 28 13.58 -0.11 12.01
C LEU A 28 12.63 0.56 11.01
N LEU A 29 12.14 -0.18 10.01
CA LEU A 29 11.17 0.35 9.06
C LEU A 29 9.84 0.68 9.72
N TYR A 30 9.32 -0.20 10.57
CA TYR A 30 8.09 0.06 11.30
C TYR A 30 8.25 1.26 12.22
N PHE A 31 9.23 1.20 13.13
CA PHE A 31 9.47 2.25 14.11
C PHE A 31 9.77 3.60 13.45
N GLY A 32 10.57 3.62 12.38
CA GLY A 32 10.87 4.84 11.65
C GLY A 32 9.65 5.42 10.94
N ALA A 33 8.83 4.59 10.28
CA ALA A 33 7.61 5.05 9.62
C ALA A 33 6.58 5.58 10.63
N ASP A 34 6.44 4.91 11.77
CA ASP A 34 5.58 5.36 12.86
C ASP A 34 6.09 6.65 13.51
N PHE A 35 7.40 6.74 13.80
CA PHE A 35 8.01 7.93 14.38
C PHE A 35 7.89 9.16 13.47
N ILE A 36 8.08 9.00 12.16
CA ILE A 36 7.87 10.10 11.20
C ILE A 36 6.38 10.45 11.14
N GLY A 37 5.53 9.42 11.13
CA GLY A 37 4.09 9.56 11.15
C GLY A 37 3.60 10.36 12.35
N SER A 38 4.05 10.04 13.56
CA SER A 38 3.62 10.70 14.81
C SER A 38 3.97 12.19 14.86
N LYS A 39 5.00 12.65 14.12
CA LYS A 39 5.30 14.09 13.96
C LYS A 39 4.29 14.86 13.11
N VAL A 40 3.42 14.15 12.40
CA VAL A 40 2.39 14.69 11.51
C VAL A 40 1.00 14.14 11.90
N ALA A 41 0.92 13.35 12.98
CA ALA A 41 -0.32 12.78 13.48
C ALA A 41 -1.22 13.86 14.08
N ILE A 42 -2.52 13.55 14.13
CA ILE A 42 -3.55 14.51 14.50
C ILE A 42 -4.04 14.17 15.90
N ASP A 43 -3.72 15.07 16.84
CA ASP A 43 -3.75 14.88 18.30
C ASP A 43 -5.05 14.28 18.87
N LYS A 44 -6.20 14.44 18.21
CA LYS A 44 -7.50 13.98 18.74
C LYS A 44 -7.96 12.59 18.29
N ILE A 45 -7.52 12.11 17.12
CA ILE A 45 -7.93 10.78 16.59
C ILE A 45 -6.79 9.76 16.73
N TYR A 46 -5.61 10.21 17.18
CA TYR A 46 -4.45 9.35 17.46
C TYR A 46 -4.08 8.44 16.28
N THR A 47 -4.28 8.92 15.05
CA THR A 47 -4.04 8.14 13.84
C THR A 47 -3.63 9.03 12.67
N LEU A 48 -3.06 8.39 11.67
CA LEU A 48 -2.70 9.01 10.40
C LEU A 48 -3.75 8.70 9.35
N PRO A 49 -3.92 9.54 8.31
CA PRO A 49 -4.77 9.19 7.17
C PRO A 49 -4.36 7.86 6.54
N ILE A 50 -3.06 7.55 6.48
CA ILE A 50 -2.53 6.25 6.09
C ILE A 50 -1.54 5.78 7.15
N TRP A 51 -1.81 4.64 7.77
CA TRP A 51 -0.88 3.96 8.68
C TRP A 51 0.18 3.21 7.88
N VAL A 52 1.11 3.95 7.29
CA VAL A 52 2.20 3.42 6.45
C VAL A 52 2.91 2.19 7.07
N PRO A 53 3.18 2.13 8.39
CA PRO A 53 3.83 0.98 9.00
C PRO A 53 3.08 -0.36 8.78
N ALA A 54 1.75 -0.36 8.83
CA ALA A 54 0.94 -1.56 8.58
C ALA A 54 1.17 -2.12 7.17
N GLY A 55 1.14 -1.25 6.15
CA GLY A 55 1.37 -1.65 4.77
C GLY A 55 2.78 -2.20 4.51
N ILE A 56 3.79 -1.63 5.19
CA ILE A 56 5.17 -2.13 5.17
C ILE A 56 5.25 -3.53 5.77
N ILE A 57 4.69 -3.71 6.98
CA ILE A 57 4.76 -4.99 7.68
C ILE A 57 4.01 -6.07 6.92
N LEU A 58 2.82 -5.77 6.36
CA LEU A 58 2.09 -6.76 5.56
C LEU A 58 2.94 -7.21 4.36
N ALA A 59 3.56 -6.27 3.63
CA ALA A 59 4.47 -6.61 2.54
C ALA A 59 5.65 -7.46 2.99
N ALA A 60 6.32 -7.07 4.09
CA ALA A 60 7.43 -7.81 4.66
C ALA A 60 7.02 -9.22 5.08
N SER A 61 5.82 -9.39 5.65
CA SER A 61 5.28 -10.66 6.11
C SER A 61 4.97 -11.61 4.94
N ILE A 62 4.51 -11.06 3.81
CA ILE A 62 4.31 -11.82 2.58
C ILE A 62 5.67 -12.30 2.04
N ILE A 63 6.66 -11.42 1.99
CA ILE A 63 8.01 -11.69 1.45
C ILE A 63 8.80 -12.69 2.31
N VAL A 64 8.86 -12.46 3.62
CA VAL A 64 9.74 -13.19 4.56
C VAL A 64 8.99 -14.32 5.28
N GLY A 65 7.67 -14.18 5.46
CA GLY A 65 6.84 -15.11 6.23
C GLY A 65 6.83 -14.82 7.73
N TYR A 66 6.31 -15.78 8.49
CA TYR A 66 6.02 -15.61 9.92
C TYR A 66 7.24 -15.34 10.82
N LYS A 67 8.46 -15.50 10.30
CA LYS A 67 9.70 -15.29 11.06
C LYS A 67 9.89 -13.86 11.56
N ILE A 68 9.24 -12.88 10.92
CA ILE A 68 9.33 -11.47 11.31
C ILE A 68 8.33 -11.08 12.40
N LEU A 69 7.36 -11.94 12.74
CA LEU A 69 6.29 -11.58 13.69
C LEU A 69 6.79 -11.20 15.09
N PRO A 70 7.81 -11.85 15.67
CA PRO A 70 8.39 -11.37 16.93
C PRO A 70 8.93 -9.94 16.82
N SER A 71 9.53 -9.58 15.67
CA SER A 71 10.06 -8.23 15.41
C SER A 71 8.95 -7.20 15.22
N VAL A 72 7.87 -7.62 14.57
CA VAL A 72 6.64 -6.82 14.42
C VAL A 72 6.06 -6.50 15.80
N LEU A 73 5.86 -7.52 16.64
CA LEU A 73 5.34 -7.35 18.00
C LEU A 73 6.20 -6.41 18.83
N ILE A 74 7.52 -6.60 18.84
CA ILE A 74 8.46 -5.75 19.58
C ILE A 74 8.47 -4.31 19.04
N GLY A 75 8.42 -4.15 17.71
CA GLY A 75 8.36 -2.86 17.04
C GLY A 75 7.11 -2.07 17.41
N ILE A 76 5.95 -2.71 17.34
CA ILE A 76 4.67 -2.12 17.72
C ILE A 76 4.66 -1.77 19.22
N LEU A 77 5.12 -2.69 20.07
CA LEU A 77 5.17 -2.46 21.52
C LEU A 77 6.02 -1.24 21.88
N ILE A 78 7.22 -1.11 21.30
CA ILE A 78 8.13 0.03 21.55
C ILE A 78 7.53 1.34 21.01
N SER A 79 6.90 1.30 19.84
CA SER A 79 6.20 2.44 19.24
C SER A 79 5.08 2.94 20.14
N ILE A 80 4.19 2.06 20.61
CA ILE A 80 3.10 2.45 21.50
C ILE A 80 3.62 2.96 22.83
N ILE A 81 4.64 2.31 23.41
CA ILE A 81 5.31 2.80 24.63
C ILE A 81 5.81 4.24 24.43
N ALA A 82 6.45 4.54 23.29
CA ALA A 82 6.95 5.88 23.00
C ALA A 82 5.83 6.91 22.88
N ILE A 83 4.73 6.57 22.20
CA ILE A 83 3.55 7.43 22.05
C ILE A 83 2.88 7.67 23.41
N LEU A 84 2.60 6.61 24.17
CA LEU A 84 1.93 6.71 25.47
C LEU A 84 2.76 7.50 26.49
N THR A 85 4.09 7.41 26.44
CA THR A 85 4.97 8.18 27.31
C THR A 85 4.92 9.69 27.00
N TYR A 86 4.63 10.07 25.75
CA TYR A 86 4.60 11.47 25.34
C TYR A 86 3.22 12.10 25.55
N ASP A 87 2.16 11.45 25.07
CA ASP A 87 0.80 12.01 25.01
C ASP A 87 -0.09 11.64 26.19
N PHE A 88 0.23 10.55 26.90
CA PHE A 88 -0.63 9.98 27.95
C PHE A 88 0.05 9.92 29.32
N ASN A 89 0.65 11.05 29.71
CA ASN A 89 1.37 11.22 30.99
C ASN A 89 0.53 10.93 32.26
N SER A 90 -0.79 10.71 32.13
CA SER A 90 -1.73 10.45 33.22
C SER A 90 -2.14 8.98 33.38
N PHE A 91 -1.57 8.04 32.61
CA PHE A 91 -1.94 6.62 32.70
C PHE A 91 -1.36 5.96 33.96
N SER A 92 -2.14 5.10 34.61
CA SER A 92 -1.60 4.19 35.61
C SER A 92 -0.67 3.16 34.96
N LEU A 93 0.21 2.51 35.73
CA LEU A 93 1.09 1.45 35.19
C LEU A 93 0.28 0.31 34.55
N TRP A 94 -0.90 0.02 35.10
CA TRP A 94 -1.82 -0.97 34.56
C TRP A 94 -2.36 -0.53 33.20
N ASP A 95 -2.90 0.67 33.11
CA ASP A 95 -3.48 1.26 31.89
C ASP A 95 -2.45 1.36 30.76
N PHE A 96 -1.25 1.82 31.10
CA PHE A 96 -0.11 1.89 30.19
C PHE A 96 0.26 0.51 29.63
N SER A 97 0.40 -0.47 30.51
CA SER A 97 0.82 -1.83 30.15
C SER A 97 -0.27 -2.56 29.35
N PHE A 98 -1.52 -2.46 29.81
CA PHE A 98 -2.69 -3.04 29.14
C PHE A 98 -2.86 -2.48 27.73
N THR A 99 -2.75 -1.16 27.56
CA THR A 99 -2.88 -0.50 26.26
C THR A 99 -1.74 -0.92 25.33
N SER A 100 -0.48 -0.82 25.79
CA SER A 100 0.70 -1.13 24.97
C SER A 100 0.70 -2.59 24.51
N ILE A 101 0.46 -3.52 25.43
CA ILE A 101 0.48 -4.96 25.14
C ILE A 101 -0.76 -5.34 24.31
N GLY A 102 -1.93 -4.82 24.65
CA GLY A 102 -3.19 -5.14 23.99
C GLY A 102 -3.18 -4.74 22.51
N ILE A 103 -2.78 -3.50 22.21
CA ILE A 103 -2.68 -3.03 20.82
C ILE A 103 -1.56 -3.78 20.08
N ALA A 104 -0.39 -3.99 20.69
CA ALA A 104 0.71 -4.71 20.05
C ALA A 104 0.35 -6.15 19.66
N ILE A 105 -0.35 -6.87 20.54
CA ILE A 105 -0.88 -8.21 20.23
C ILE A 105 -1.93 -8.13 19.12
N GLY A 106 -2.85 -7.16 19.19
CA GLY A 106 -3.92 -6.97 18.22
C GLY A 106 -3.40 -6.74 16.79
N GLU A 107 -2.49 -5.78 16.63
CA GLU A 107 -1.88 -5.47 15.33
C GLU A 107 -0.98 -6.60 14.83
N THR A 108 -0.25 -7.29 15.73
CA THR A 108 0.53 -8.47 15.32
C THR A 108 -0.39 -9.60 14.84
N LEU A 109 -1.55 -9.79 15.49
CA LEU A 109 -2.55 -10.77 15.10
C LEU A 109 -3.19 -10.42 13.75
N GLU A 110 -3.50 -9.15 13.52
CA GLU A 110 -3.96 -8.61 12.23
C GLU A 110 -3.01 -9.03 11.11
N ILE A 111 -1.71 -8.77 11.28
CA ILE A 111 -0.68 -9.15 10.31
C ILE A 111 -0.58 -10.66 10.16
N PHE A 112 -0.57 -11.43 11.26
CA PHE A 112 -0.51 -12.90 11.22
C PHE A 112 -1.65 -13.48 10.37
N ILE A 113 -2.89 -13.05 10.63
CA ILE A 113 -4.08 -13.49 9.91
C ILE A 113 -3.99 -13.08 8.44
N GLY A 114 -3.55 -11.86 8.16
CA GLY A 114 -3.34 -11.36 6.80
C GLY A 114 -2.33 -12.20 6.02
N THR A 115 -1.15 -12.44 6.60
CA THR A 115 -0.13 -13.31 6.01
C THR A 115 -0.68 -14.72 5.75
N PHE A 116 -1.42 -15.28 6.71
CA PHE A 116 -1.99 -16.61 6.61
C PHE A 116 -3.01 -16.72 5.48
N LEU A 117 -3.98 -15.83 5.42
CA LEU A 117 -5.02 -15.83 4.41
C LEU A 117 -4.43 -15.58 3.01
N ILE A 118 -3.51 -14.62 2.88
CA ILE A 118 -2.85 -14.34 1.59
C ILE A 118 -2.09 -15.57 1.12
N LYS A 119 -1.23 -16.17 1.94
CA LYS A 119 -0.45 -17.36 1.53
C LYS A 119 -1.31 -18.58 1.25
N LYS A 120 -2.48 -18.71 1.90
CA LYS A 120 -3.40 -19.83 1.71
C LYS A 120 -4.28 -19.68 0.46
N ILE A 121 -4.76 -18.47 0.20
CA ILE A 121 -5.79 -18.18 -0.81
C ILE A 121 -5.18 -17.68 -2.13
N ILE A 122 -4.06 -16.95 -2.04
CA ILE A 122 -3.37 -16.31 -3.16
C ILE A 122 -2.07 -17.08 -3.40
N LYS A 123 -2.11 -18.01 -4.37
CA LYS A 123 -1.03 -19.00 -4.61
C LYS A 123 0.11 -18.49 -5.48
N GLU A 124 -0.07 -17.34 -6.14
CA GLU A 124 0.88 -16.80 -7.10
C GLU A 124 1.64 -15.59 -6.57
N ASN A 125 2.91 -15.49 -6.97
CA ASN A 125 3.80 -14.41 -6.55
C ASN A 125 3.48 -13.05 -7.21
N ASP A 126 2.59 -13.01 -8.21
CA ASP A 126 2.24 -11.81 -8.97
C ASP A 126 0.72 -11.58 -9.04
N PHE A 127 0.08 -11.66 -7.89
CA PHE A 127 -1.37 -11.60 -7.78
C PHE A 127 -1.99 -10.23 -8.10
N PHE A 128 -1.19 -9.21 -8.38
CA PHE A 128 -1.64 -7.89 -8.83
C PHE A 128 -1.98 -7.85 -10.32
N ASN A 129 -1.61 -8.88 -11.09
CA ASN A 129 -1.93 -8.99 -12.51
C ASN A 129 -3.22 -9.76 -12.80
N HIS A 130 -3.91 -10.25 -11.76
CA HIS A 130 -5.17 -10.97 -11.87
C HIS A 130 -6.25 -10.30 -11.01
N PRO A 131 -7.35 -9.80 -11.60
CA PRO A 131 -8.46 -9.17 -10.90
C PRO A 131 -9.04 -10.03 -9.79
N SER A 132 -9.16 -11.34 -10.02
CA SER A 132 -9.68 -12.29 -9.04
C SER A 132 -8.81 -12.34 -7.79
N TYR A 133 -7.48 -12.41 -7.95
CA TYR A 133 -6.58 -12.43 -6.81
C TYR A 133 -6.44 -11.06 -6.14
N PHE A 134 -6.46 -9.96 -6.91
CA PHE A 134 -6.47 -8.62 -6.34
C PHE A 134 -7.75 -8.35 -5.53
N THR A 135 -8.90 -8.82 -6.00
CA THR A 135 -10.17 -8.75 -5.26
C THR A 135 -10.08 -9.54 -3.95
N ARG A 136 -9.54 -10.75 -3.97
CA ARG A 136 -9.29 -11.54 -2.74
C ARG A 136 -8.34 -10.83 -1.79
N PHE A 137 -7.30 -10.18 -2.30
CA PHE A 137 -6.40 -9.36 -1.50
C PHE A 137 -7.14 -8.20 -0.82
N ILE A 138 -7.98 -7.46 -1.54
CA ILE A 138 -8.80 -6.38 -0.95
C ILE A 138 -9.72 -6.93 0.15
N LEU A 139 -10.40 -8.06 -0.09
CA LEU A 139 -11.29 -8.67 0.91
C LEU A 139 -10.53 -9.09 2.17
N ILE A 140 -9.33 -9.66 2.01
CA ILE A 140 -8.45 -9.98 3.13
C ILE A 140 -8.02 -8.70 3.85
N ALA A 141 -7.60 -7.66 3.12
CA ALA A 141 -7.21 -6.37 3.68
C ALA A 141 -8.34 -5.74 4.51
N VAL A 142 -9.58 -5.75 4.01
CA VAL A 142 -10.76 -5.29 4.74
C VAL A 142 -10.96 -6.09 6.03
N LEU A 143 -10.90 -7.42 5.94
CA LEU A 143 -11.09 -8.30 7.09
C LEU A 143 -10.05 -8.05 8.19
N ILE A 144 -8.77 -7.97 7.83
CA ILE A 144 -7.71 -7.77 8.81
C ILE A 144 -7.77 -6.35 9.41
N SER A 145 -8.09 -5.33 8.60
CA SER A 145 -8.32 -3.97 9.12
C SER A 145 -9.48 -3.88 10.09
N ILE A 146 -10.56 -4.64 9.88
CA ILE A 146 -11.65 -4.76 10.85
C ILE A 146 -11.13 -5.36 12.17
N ILE A 147 -10.32 -6.42 12.10
CA ILE A 147 -9.75 -7.06 13.30
C ILE A 147 -8.84 -6.08 14.05
N GLY A 148 -7.88 -5.47 13.36
CA GLY A 148 -6.95 -4.51 13.92
C GLY A 148 -7.64 -3.32 14.57
N ALA A 149 -8.53 -2.65 13.82
CA ALA A 149 -9.28 -1.51 14.32
C ALA A 149 -10.18 -1.88 15.50
N SER A 150 -10.82 -3.05 15.48
CA SER A 150 -11.68 -3.51 16.58
C SER A 150 -10.88 -3.76 17.85
N ILE A 151 -9.74 -4.44 17.76
CA ILE A 151 -8.89 -4.69 18.94
C ILE A 151 -8.32 -3.38 19.46
N GLY A 152 -7.70 -2.59 18.58
CA GLY A 152 -7.03 -1.34 18.94
C GLY A 152 -7.96 -0.32 19.59
N SER A 153 -9.08 -0.01 18.92
CA SER A 153 -10.05 0.96 19.45
C SER A 153 -10.74 0.48 20.73
N THR A 154 -10.97 -0.84 20.89
CA THR A 154 -11.59 -1.38 22.10
C THR A 154 -10.62 -1.35 23.28
N VAL A 155 -9.35 -1.74 23.08
CA VAL A 155 -8.31 -1.60 24.10
C VAL A 155 -8.18 -0.15 24.55
N LEU A 156 -8.18 0.80 23.61
CA LEU A 156 -8.13 2.22 23.92
C LEU A 156 -9.38 2.71 24.66
N ALA A 157 -10.58 2.25 24.29
CA ALA A 157 -11.83 2.64 24.92
C ALA A 157 -12.03 2.11 26.35
N LEU A 158 -11.42 0.97 26.67
CA LEU A 158 -11.46 0.40 28.01
C LEU A 158 -10.60 1.17 29.02
N VAL A 159 -9.57 1.86 28.54
CA VAL A 159 -8.60 2.56 29.39
C VAL A 159 -8.83 4.07 29.37
N TYR A 160 -9.11 4.64 28.20
CA TYR A 160 -9.27 6.07 28.04
C TYR A 160 -10.75 6.46 28.01
N SER A 161 -11.27 6.98 29.12
CA SER A 161 -12.67 7.39 29.22
C SER A 161 -13.10 8.42 28.17
N GLY A 162 -12.14 9.19 27.62
CA GLY A 162 -12.37 10.18 26.58
C GLY A 162 -12.71 9.60 25.19
N THR A 163 -12.43 8.32 24.93
CA THR A 163 -12.73 7.70 23.62
C THR A 163 -14.09 7.00 23.57
N ALA A 164 -14.76 6.77 24.70
CA ALA A 164 -16.08 6.12 24.74
C ALA A 164 -17.14 6.87 23.90
N GLY A 165 -17.11 8.21 23.90
CA GLY A 165 -18.01 9.05 23.10
C GLY A 165 -17.66 9.13 21.61
N ILE A 166 -16.45 8.72 21.22
CA ILE A 166 -15.94 8.79 19.84
C ILE A 166 -15.48 7.43 19.30
N TYR A 167 -15.85 6.33 19.96
CA TYR A 167 -15.41 4.98 19.64
C TYR A 167 -15.61 4.64 18.15
N SER A 168 -16.79 4.93 17.61
CA SER A 168 -17.11 4.66 16.20
C SER A 168 -16.21 5.45 15.24
N THR A 169 -15.90 6.71 15.56
CA THR A 169 -14.99 7.54 14.77
C THR A 169 -13.57 7.00 14.83
N VAL A 170 -13.08 6.62 16.01
CA VAL A 170 -11.74 6.03 16.19
C VAL A 170 -11.64 4.71 15.42
N TRP A 171 -12.60 3.80 15.64
CA TRP A 171 -12.68 2.52 14.95
C TRP A 171 -12.69 2.68 13.43
N LEU A 172 -13.55 3.57 12.90
CA LEU A 172 -13.65 3.79 11.46
C LEU A 172 -12.37 4.40 10.87
N THR A 173 -11.79 5.39 11.55
CA THR A 173 -10.57 6.05 11.07
C THR A 173 -9.38 5.09 11.07
N TRP A 174 -9.26 4.23 12.09
CA TRP A 174 -8.21 3.21 12.17
C TRP A 174 -8.40 2.14 11.08
N LEU A 175 -9.65 1.67 10.90
CA LEU A 175 -9.99 0.70 9.86
C LEU A 175 -9.59 1.21 8.47
N ILE A 176 -10.03 2.41 8.10
CA ILE A 176 -9.76 2.95 6.77
C ILE A 176 -8.27 3.29 6.63
N SER A 177 -7.60 3.74 7.70
CA SER A 177 -6.16 4.01 7.70
C SER A 177 -5.34 2.75 7.41
N HIS A 178 -5.61 1.65 8.11
CA HIS A 178 -4.94 0.36 7.90
C HIS A 178 -5.24 -0.18 6.50
N LEU A 179 -6.52 -0.18 6.11
CA LEU A 179 -6.94 -0.66 4.80
C LEU A 179 -6.26 0.10 3.67
N THR A 180 -6.22 1.43 3.77
CA THR A 180 -5.56 2.28 2.77
C THR A 180 -4.05 1.99 2.74
N ALA A 181 -3.41 1.77 3.88
CA ALA A 181 -2.01 1.37 3.92
C ALA A 181 -1.78 0.02 3.23
N TYR A 182 -2.65 -0.97 3.47
CA TYR A 182 -2.57 -2.26 2.78
C TYR A 182 -2.80 -2.14 1.28
N VAL A 183 -3.71 -1.27 0.82
CA VAL A 183 -3.97 -1.12 -0.62
C VAL A 183 -2.92 -0.27 -1.33
N VAL A 184 -2.31 0.69 -0.66
CA VAL A 184 -1.38 1.65 -1.29
C VAL A 184 0.07 1.23 -1.12
N ILE A 185 0.47 0.88 0.10
CA ILE A 185 1.89 0.66 0.44
C ILE A 185 2.31 -0.78 0.17
N THR A 186 1.46 -1.78 0.49
CA THR A 186 1.83 -3.18 0.28
C THR A 186 2.09 -3.52 -1.19
N PRO A 187 1.24 -3.12 -2.17
CA PRO A 187 1.47 -3.42 -3.58
C PRO A 187 2.68 -2.67 -4.12
N LEU A 188 2.92 -1.43 -3.68
CA LEU A 188 4.15 -0.71 -4.02
C LEU A 188 5.38 -1.53 -3.63
N ILE A 189 5.49 -1.95 -2.37
CA ILE A 189 6.68 -2.67 -1.89
C ILE A 189 6.87 -4.00 -2.63
N LEU A 190 5.78 -4.73 -2.88
CA LEU A 190 5.84 -5.99 -3.63
C LEU A 190 6.26 -5.74 -5.10
N SER A 191 5.75 -4.67 -5.73
CA SER A 191 6.08 -4.28 -7.10
C SER A 191 7.56 -3.89 -7.27
N LEU A 192 8.17 -3.28 -6.26
CA LEU A 192 9.58 -2.87 -6.27
C LEU A 192 10.54 -4.08 -6.33
N ARG A 193 10.05 -5.27 -6.00
CA ARG A 193 10.81 -6.52 -6.06
C ARG A 193 10.78 -7.18 -7.44
N ALA A 194 9.84 -6.79 -8.30
CA ALA A 194 9.74 -7.30 -9.66
C ALA A 194 10.98 -6.88 -10.48
N LYS A 195 11.46 -7.77 -11.36
CA LYS A 195 12.65 -7.53 -12.21
C LYS A 195 12.44 -6.48 -13.33
N SER A 196 11.35 -5.70 -13.29
CA SER A 196 10.89 -4.86 -14.40
C SER A 196 11.85 -3.73 -14.80
N PHE A 197 12.86 -3.40 -13.99
CA PHE A 197 13.84 -2.35 -14.29
C PHE A 197 14.67 -2.60 -15.56
N LEU A 198 14.77 -3.87 -16.00
CA LEU A 198 15.72 -4.29 -17.04
C LEU A 198 15.23 -4.09 -18.48
N GLN A 199 14.04 -3.52 -18.70
CA GLN A 199 13.43 -3.40 -20.05
C GLN A 199 13.17 -1.95 -20.48
N TRP A 200 13.71 -0.97 -19.75
CA TRP A 200 13.42 0.45 -20.03
C TRP A 200 14.23 0.94 -21.24
N THR A 201 13.52 1.55 -22.19
CA THR A 201 14.10 2.32 -23.29
C THR A 201 14.22 3.80 -22.89
N ASN A 202 15.05 4.58 -23.59
CA ASN A 202 15.16 6.02 -23.37
C ASN A 202 13.79 6.72 -23.50
N LYS A 203 12.94 6.25 -24.42
CA LYS A 203 11.58 6.76 -24.61
C LYS A 203 10.70 6.53 -23.37
N THR A 204 10.71 5.32 -22.81
CA THR A 204 9.91 5.00 -21.62
C THR A 204 10.36 5.77 -20.37
N ILE A 205 11.66 6.07 -20.25
CA ILE A 205 12.17 6.94 -19.18
C ILE A 205 11.59 8.35 -19.30
N ILE A 206 11.65 8.94 -20.50
CA ILE A 206 11.13 10.29 -20.75
C ILE A 206 9.62 10.33 -20.49
N GLU A 207 8.87 9.33 -20.96
CA GLU A 207 7.42 9.23 -20.71
C GLU A 207 7.11 9.13 -19.21
N ALA A 208 7.88 8.33 -18.44
CA ALA A 208 7.70 8.21 -16.99
C ALA A 208 8.05 9.49 -16.22
N ILE A 209 9.12 10.19 -16.62
CA ILE A 209 9.51 11.47 -16.02
C ILE A 209 8.45 12.53 -16.31
N ALA A 210 8.03 12.67 -17.57
CA ALA A 210 6.99 13.62 -17.97
C ALA A 210 5.69 13.35 -17.21
N PHE A 211 5.31 12.08 -17.08
CA PHE A 211 4.15 11.67 -16.30
C PHE A 211 4.22 12.11 -14.83
N ILE A 212 5.35 11.84 -14.15
CA ILE A 212 5.53 12.22 -12.75
C ILE A 212 5.50 13.75 -12.60
N ILE A 213 6.11 14.50 -13.51
CA ILE A 213 6.07 15.97 -13.50
C ILE A 213 4.62 16.46 -13.64
N ILE A 214 3.86 15.92 -14.60
CA ILE A 214 2.45 16.26 -14.80
C ILE A 214 1.63 15.92 -13.56
N LEU A 215 1.87 14.76 -12.94
CA LEU A 215 1.19 14.35 -11.72
C LEU A 215 1.48 15.30 -10.56
N ILE A 216 2.72 15.73 -10.38
CA ILE A 216 3.10 16.69 -9.35
C ILE A 216 2.41 18.03 -9.60
N ILE A 217 2.49 18.57 -10.82
CA ILE A 217 1.85 19.84 -11.19
C ILE A 217 0.33 19.75 -10.98
N LEU A 218 -0.31 18.67 -11.42
CA LEU A 218 -1.75 18.49 -11.26
C LEU A 218 -2.13 18.35 -9.78
N SER A 219 -1.35 17.62 -8.99
CA SER A 219 -1.57 17.50 -7.54
C SER A 219 -1.42 18.85 -6.83
N GLN A 220 -0.44 19.65 -7.23
CA GLN A 220 -0.26 21.03 -6.75
C GLN A 220 -1.47 21.91 -7.07
N ILE A 221 -1.99 21.84 -8.30
CA ILE A 221 -3.17 22.61 -8.73
C ILE A 221 -4.42 22.19 -7.93
N ILE A 222 -4.64 20.87 -7.79
CA ILE A 222 -5.82 20.31 -7.11
C ILE A 222 -5.78 20.63 -5.61
N PHE A 223 -4.68 20.29 -4.93
CA PHE A 223 -4.60 20.31 -3.46
C PHE A 223 -4.02 21.60 -2.88
N GLY A 224 -3.17 22.33 -3.61
CA GLY A 224 -2.54 23.57 -3.15
C GLY A 224 -3.47 24.78 -3.09
N GLU A 225 -3.07 25.83 -2.39
CA GLU A 225 -3.90 27.03 -2.19
C GLU A 225 -3.66 28.14 -3.22
N GLU A 226 -2.53 28.11 -3.93
CA GLU A 226 -1.95 29.30 -4.58
C GLU A 226 -2.63 29.75 -5.88
N ILE A 227 -3.60 28.99 -6.40
CA ILE A 227 -4.22 29.28 -7.70
C ILE A 227 -5.67 29.74 -7.48
N PRO A 228 -6.10 30.92 -7.98
CA PRO A 228 -7.50 31.32 -7.98
C PRO A 228 -8.34 30.27 -8.72
N LYS A 229 -9.11 29.45 -8.00
CA LYS A 229 -9.73 28.26 -8.58
C LYS A 229 -11.11 28.58 -9.15
N ALA A 230 -11.30 28.33 -10.44
CA ALA A 230 -12.63 27.97 -10.91
C ALA A 230 -13.02 26.63 -10.25
N VAL A 231 -14.29 26.45 -9.89
CA VAL A 231 -14.81 25.27 -9.15
C VAL A 231 -14.34 23.94 -9.76
N ILE A 232 -14.21 23.88 -11.09
CA ILE A 232 -13.78 22.69 -11.84
C ILE A 232 -12.35 22.25 -11.47
N PHE A 233 -11.41 23.18 -11.30
CA PHE A 233 -10.00 22.88 -10.99
C PHE A 233 -9.74 22.46 -9.53
N SER A 234 -10.75 22.60 -8.66
CA SER A 234 -10.67 22.16 -7.26
C SER A 234 -11.10 20.69 -7.07
N SER A 235 -11.60 20.05 -8.12
CA SER A 235 -12.12 18.68 -8.01
C SER A 235 -10.97 17.66 -7.90
N PRO A 236 -10.90 16.86 -6.82
CA PRO A 236 -9.85 15.85 -6.66
C PRO A 236 -9.92 14.76 -7.73
N TYR A 237 -11.05 14.62 -8.42
CA TYR A 237 -11.27 13.63 -9.47
C TYR A 237 -10.57 13.95 -10.79
N LEU A 238 -10.00 15.16 -10.96
CA LEU A 238 -9.26 15.54 -12.17
C LEU A 238 -8.00 14.69 -12.41
N VAL A 239 -7.49 14.00 -11.39
CA VAL A 239 -6.36 13.09 -11.54
C VAL A 239 -6.74 11.76 -12.20
N ILE A 240 -8.04 11.41 -12.26
CA ILE A 240 -8.49 10.11 -12.78
C ILE A 240 -8.02 9.86 -14.22
N PRO A 241 -8.24 10.76 -15.21
CA PRO A 241 -7.77 10.54 -16.58
C PRO A 241 -6.26 10.29 -16.67
N LEU A 242 -5.48 10.98 -15.83
CA LEU A 242 -4.03 10.81 -15.76
C LEU A 242 -3.66 9.42 -15.20
N LEU A 243 -4.35 8.94 -14.17
CA LEU A 243 -4.16 7.59 -13.63
C LEU A 243 -4.61 6.50 -14.61
N LEU A 244 -5.71 6.70 -15.33
CA LEU A 244 -6.15 5.79 -16.40
C LEU A 244 -5.09 5.65 -17.48
N TRP A 245 -4.53 6.79 -17.91
CA TRP A 245 -3.42 6.80 -18.86
C TRP A 245 -2.19 6.06 -18.31
N ALA A 246 -1.88 6.23 -17.02
CA ALA A 246 -0.78 5.53 -16.36
C ALA A 246 -0.97 4.02 -16.36
N VAL A 247 -2.17 3.55 -16.05
CA VAL A 247 -2.54 2.13 -16.06
C VAL A 247 -2.37 1.51 -17.45
N ILE A 248 -2.73 2.26 -18.50
CA ILE A 248 -2.54 1.81 -19.88
C ILE A 248 -1.05 1.81 -20.24
N LYS A 249 -0.27 2.80 -19.80
CA LYS A 249 1.08 2.97 -20.33
C LYS A 249 2.18 2.25 -19.56
N PHE A 250 2.05 2.17 -18.23
CA PHE A 250 3.13 1.72 -17.36
C PHE A 250 2.83 0.37 -16.71
N SER A 251 3.81 -0.14 -15.95
CA SER A 251 3.65 -1.35 -15.15
C SER A 251 3.04 -1.03 -13.78
N HIS A 252 2.69 -2.09 -13.04
CA HIS A 252 2.09 -2.01 -11.71
C HIS A 252 2.87 -1.08 -10.78
N ARG A 253 4.20 -1.14 -10.88
CA ARG A 253 5.12 -0.36 -10.06
C ARG A 253 4.93 1.13 -10.23
N GLU A 254 4.92 1.63 -11.46
CA GLU A 254 4.82 3.07 -11.70
C GLU A 254 3.43 3.59 -11.30
N VAL A 255 2.39 2.80 -11.53
CA VAL A 255 1.01 3.11 -11.07
C VAL A 255 0.97 3.17 -9.54
N ALA A 256 1.58 2.22 -8.84
CA ALA A 256 1.65 2.24 -7.38
C ALA A 256 2.45 3.45 -6.83
N ILE A 257 3.56 3.81 -7.49
CA ILE A 257 4.33 5.02 -7.15
C ILE A 257 3.45 6.27 -7.34
N ALA A 258 2.72 6.35 -8.45
CA ALA A 258 1.83 7.48 -8.73
C ALA A 258 0.75 7.66 -7.63
N LEU A 259 0.16 6.55 -7.18
CA LEU A 259 -0.82 6.56 -6.09
C LEU A 259 -0.20 7.03 -4.77
N VAL A 260 1.03 6.61 -4.45
CA VAL A 260 1.74 7.07 -3.25
C VAL A 260 2.09 8.55 -3.32
N VAL A 261 2.55 9.04 -4.47
CA VAL A 261 2.83 10.47 -4.68
C VAL A 261 1.55 11.29 -4.51
N LEU A 262 0.47 10.87 -5.14
CA LEU A 262 -0.84 11.50 -5.04
C LEU A 262 -1.34 11.52 -3.59
N ALA A 263 -1.24 10.40 -2.87
CA ALA A 263 -1.60 10.31 -1.47
C ALA A 263 -0.77 11.25 -0.60
N GLY A 264 0.54 11.34 -0.84
CA GLY A 264 1.43 12.27 -0.16
C GLY A 264 0.99 13.72 -0.30
N PHE A 265 0.65 14.16 -1.51
CA PHE A 265 0.14 15.52 -1.74
C PHE A 265 -1.22 15.75 -1.07
N ALA A 266 -2.15 14.82 -1.23
CA ALA A 266 -3.49 14.96 -0.65
C ALA A 266 -3.42 15.04 0.88
N ILE A 267 -2.59 14.21 1.52
CA ILE A 267 -2.35 14.24 2.97
C ILE A 267 -1.67 15.54 3.37
N TRP A 268 -0.58 15.92 2.70
CA TRP A 268 0.22 17.10 3.05
C TRP A 268 -0.61 18.39 3.08
N TYR A 269 -1.43 18.62 2.06
CA TYR A 269 -2.27 19.80 2.00
C TYR A 269 -3.45 19.74 2.96
N THR A 270 -4.11 18.59 3.09
CA THR A 270 -5.26 18.45 4.01
C THR A 270 -4.85 18.69 5.46
N VAL A 271 -3.71 18.14 5.90
CA VAL A 271 -3.19 18.34 7.27
C VAL A 271 -2.80 19.81 7.52
N ARG A 272 -2.40 20.55 6.50
CA ARG A 272 -2.09 21.99 6.58
C ARG A 272 -3.32 22.90 6.53
N GLY A 273 -4.52 22.33 6.48
CA GLY A 273 -5.75 23.11 6.42
C GLY A 273 -6.11 23.57 5.01
N SER A 274 -5.62 22.87 3.99
CA SER A 274 -5.74 23.25 2.58
C SER A 274 -6.39 22.15 1.73
N GLY A 275 -6.81 22.53 0.53
CA GLY A 275 -7.28 21.59 -0.49
C GLY A 275 -8.75 21.16 -0.30
N PRO A 276 -9.25 20.32 -1.21
CA PRO A 276 -10.68 20.02 -1.33
C PRO A 276 -11.26 19.20 -0.18
N PHE A 277 -10.41 18.53 0.62
CA PHE A 277 -10.87 17.71 1.75
C PHE A 277 -10.95 18.48 3.05
N TYR A 278 -10.21 19.60 3.18
CA TYR A 278 -10.27 20.40 4.39
C TYR A 278 -11.57 21.20 4.44
N ASN A 279 -12.35 20.97 5.49
CA ASN A 279 -13.66 21.60 5.68
C ASN A 279 -13.73 22.49 6.95
N GLY A 280 -12.58 22.96 7.44
CA GLY A 280 -12.48 23.70 8.70
C GLY A 280 -12.37 22.82 9.96
N ASN A 281 -12.57 21.50 9.83
CA ASN A 281 -12.34 20.54 10.89
C ASN A 281 -11.54 19.35 10.37
N LEU A 282 -10.31 19.20 10.86
CA LEU A 282 -9.39 18.17 10.40
C LEU A 282 -9.92 16.74 10.63
N GLU A 283 -10.63 16.50 11.74
CA GLU A 283 -11.23 15.19 12.06
C GLU A 283 -12.20 14.71 10.98
N ARG A 284 -13.10 15.60 10.54
CA ARG A 284 -14.07 15.31 9.47
C ARG A 284 -13.39 15.25 8.10
N SER A 285 -12.32 16.01 7.93
CA SER A 285 -11.55 16.08 6.69
C SER A 285 -10.78 14.77 6.44
N ILE A 286 -10.24 14.13 7.49
CA ILE A 286 -9.51 12.85 7.38
C ILE A 286 -10.38 11.75 6.78
N LEU A 287 -11.60 11.55 7.27
CA LEU A 287 -12.48 10.49 6.76
C LEU A 287 -12.78 10.68 5.27
N SER A 288 -12.97 11.93 4.84
CA SER A 288 -13.21 12.27 3.42
C SER A 288 -11.96 12.01 2.57
N LEU A 289 -10.78 12.42 3.06
CA LEU A 289 -9.49 12.16 2.44
C LEU A 289 -9.22 10.66 2.32
N GLN A 290 -9.40 9.91 3.40
CA GLN A 290 -9.20 8.47 3.47
C GLN A 290 -10.13 7.72 2.52
N GLY A 291 -11.42 8.08 2.49
CA GLY A 291 -12.38 7.53 1.54
C GLY A 291 -11.96 7.77 0.09
N TYR A 292 -11.52 9.00 -0.23
CA TYR A 292 -10.98 9.32 -1.55
C TYR A 292 -9.76 8.46 -1.90
N LEU A 293 -8.76 8.39 -1.02
CA LEU A 293 -7.53 7.62 -1.25
C LEU A 293 -7.83 6.14 -1.44
N LEU A 294 -8.70 5.58 -0.61
CA LEU A 294 -9.12 4.19 -0.74
C LEU A 294 -9.81 3.92 -2.08
N ILE A 295 -10.82 4.74 -2.43
CA ILE A 295 -11.59 4.57 -3.68
C ILE A 295 -10.66 4.69 -4.88
N ILE A 296 -9.81 5.73 -4.93
CA ILE A 296 -8.97 5.97 -6.10
C ILE A 296 -7.89 4.90 -6.24
N SER A 297 -7.30 4.44 -5.13
CA SER A 297 -6.30 3.37 -5.16
C SER A 297 -6.91 2.02 -5.52
N VAL A 298 -8.01 1.62 -4.91
CA VAL A 298 -8.72 0.37 -5.25
C VAL A 298 -9.14 0.38 -6.71
N SER A 299 -9.77 1.46 -7.18
CA SER A 299 -10.26 1.55 -8.57
C SER A 299 -9.13 1.49 -9.58
N THR A 300 -8.04 2.23 -9.34
CA THR A 300 -6.88 2.28 -10.24
C THR A 300 -6.17 0.94 -10.30
N LEU A 301 -5.93 0.29 -9.15
CA LEU A 301 -5.23 -1.00 -9.11
C LEU A 301 -6.10 -2.16 -9.60
N LEU A 302 -7.41 -2.12 -9.36
CA LEU A 302 -8.34 -3.11 -9.91
C LEU A 302 -8.40 -2.99 -11.43
N LEU A 303 -8.51 -1.76 -11.95
CA LEU A 303 -8.44 -1.53 -13.39
C LEU A 303 -7.10 -1.98 -13.98
N TYR A 304 -5.99 -1.71 -13.29
CA TYR A 304 -4.68 -2.21 -13.69
C TYR A 304 -4.66 -3.74 -13.78
N SER A 305 -5.16 -4.42 -12.76
CA SER A 305 -5.22 -5.88 -12.76
C SER A 305 -6.06 -6.42 -13.93
N ALA A 306 -7.16 -5.76 -14.29
CA ALA A 306 -8.03 -6.17 -15.39
C ALA A 306 -7.37 -5.97 -16.75
N ILE A 307 -6.71 -4.83 -16.95
CA ILE A 307 -5.98 -4.56 -18.20
C ILE A 307 -4.76 -5.49 -18.33
N SER A 308 -4.09 -5.81 -17.23
CA SER A 308 -2.95 -6.73 -17.23
C SER A 308 -3.37 -8.17 -17.59
N GLU A 309 -4.50 -8.65 -17.08
CA GLU A 309 -5.05 -9.95 -17.45
C GLU A 309 -5.46 -10.01 -18.92
N LEU A 310 -6.09 -8.94 -19.44
CA LEU A 310 -6.42 -8.84 -20.87
C LEU A 310 -5.15 -8.91 -21.74
N ARG A 311 -4.09 -8.18 -21.38
CA ARG A 311 -2.80 -8.20 -22.11
C ARG A 311 -2.14 -9.56 -22.08
N ALA A 312 -2.19 -10.25 -20.94
CA ALA A 312 -1.65 -11.60 -20.81
C ALA A 312 -2.39 -12.55 -21.76
N THR A 313 -3.72 -12.50 -21.76
CA THR A 313 -4.59 -13.32 -22.63
C THR A 313 -4.34 -13.03 -24.12
N GLU A 314 -4.27 -11.75 -24.51
CA GLU A 314 -3.98 -11.34 -25.89
C GLU A 314 -2.60 -11.82 -26.36
N LYS A 315 -1.59 -11.75 -25.49
CA LYS A 315 -0.24 -12.23 -25.78
C LYS A 315 -0.20 -13.74 -25.98
N GLU A 316 -0.91 -14.49 -25.13
CA GLU A 316 -1.06 -15.94 -25.29
C GLU A 316 -1.75 -16.29 -26.61
N LEU A 317 -2.86 -15.64 -26.93
CA LEU A 317 -3.59 -15.86 -28.18
C LEU A 317 -2.71 -15.57 -29.40
N ARG A 318 -1.95 -14.48 -29.37
CA ARG A 318 -1.02 -14.12 -30.45
C ARG A 318 0.08 -15.17 -30.61
N SER A 319 0.68 -15.62 -29.51
CA SER A 319 1.71 -16.67 -29.54
C SER A 319 1.16 -17.99 -30.07
N TYR A 320 -0.09 -18.32 -29.76
CA TYR A 320 -0.74 -19.53 -30.26
C TYR A 320 -0.98 -19.44 -31.77
N LYS A 321 -1.43 -18.28 -32.26
CA LYS A 321 -1.61 -18.02 -33.69
C LYS A 321 -0.29 -18.12 -34.47
N GLU A 322 0.77 -17.48 -33.98
CA GLU A 322 2.09 -17.52 -34.61
C GLU A 322 2.65 -18.96 -34.66
N ASN A 323 2.48 -19.74 -33.59
CA ASN A 323 2.87 -21.15 -33.57
C ASN A 323 2.06 -22.03 -34.54
N LEU A 324 0.76 -21.77 -34.69
CA LEU A 324 -0.08 -22.49 -35.65
C LEU A 324 0.32 -22.17 -37.10
N GLU A 325 0.59 -20.89 -37.41
CA GLU A 325 1.04 -20.47 -38.73
C GLU A 325 2.37 -21.13 -39.11
N LEU A 326 3.32 -21.20 -38.16
CA LEU A 326 4.59 -21.93 -38.35
C LEU A 326 4.36 -23.42 -38.62
N LYS A 327 3.51 -24.08 -37.82
CA LYS A 327 3.24 -25.51 -37.96
C LYS A 327 2.51 -25.87 -39.26
N VAL A 328 1.66 -24.96 -39.75
CA VAL A 328 0.98 -25.11 -41.06
C VAL A 328 1.98 -24.91 -42.20
N ALA A 329 2.90 -23.94 -42.09
CA ALA A 329 3.95 -23.73 -43.07
C ALA A 329 4.87 -24.96 -43.18
N GLU A 330 5.35 -25.50 -42.06
CA GLU A 330 6.19 -26.70 -42.00
C GLU A 330 5.51 -27.91 -42.68
N ARG A 331 4.25 -28.19 -42.34
CA ARG A 331 3.49 -29.29 -42.97
C ARG A 331 3.27 -29.07 -44.47
N SER A 332 3.08 -27.82 -44.89
CA SER A 332 2.90 -27.51 -46.31
C SER A 332 4.19 -27.74 -47.10
N GLU A 333 5.35 -27.54 -46.50
CA GLU A 333 6.65 -27.87 -47.09
C GLU A 333 6.90 -29.38 -47.11
N GLU A 334 6.59 -30.11 -46.03
CA GLU A 334 6.70 -31.58 -46.00
C GLU A 334 5.82 -32.25 -47.08
N ILE A 335 4.59 -31.78 -47.26
CA ILE A 335 3.69 -32.31 -48.30
C ILE A 335 4.26 -32.03 -49.70
N LYS A 336 4.89 -30.88 -49.92
CA LYS A 336 5.54 -30.57 -51.20
C LYS A 336 6.76 -31.46 -51.44
N GLN A 337 7.55 -31.75 -50.40
CA GLN A 337 8.72 -32.61 -50.52
C GLN A 337 8.36 -34.09 -50.72
N ASN A 338 7.28 -34.58 -50.10
CA ASN A 338 6.83 -35.97 -50.25
C ASN A 338 6.06 -36.24 -51.55
N ASN A 339 5.66 -35.20 -52.29
CA ASN A 339 4.95 -35.32 -53.58
C ASN A 339 5.86 -35.13 -54.81
N ILE A 340 7.19 -35.10 -54.61
CA ILE A 340 8.22 -35.15 -55.65
C ILE A 340 8.92 -36.50 -55.53
#